data_AF-A0A7G5XDE3-F1
#
_entry.id   AF-A0A7G5XDE3-F1
#
_cell.length_a   1.000
_cell.length_b   1.000
_cell.length_c   1.000
_cell.angle_alpha   90.00
_cell.angle_beta   90.00
_cell.angle_gamma   90.00
#
_symmetry.space_group_name_H-M   'P 1'
#
loop_
_entity.id
_entity.type
_entity.pdbx_description
1 polymer ?
#
loop_
_entity_poly.entity_id
_entity_poly.type
_entity_poly.pdbx_seq_one_letter_code
_entity_poly.pdbx_strand_id
1 'polypeptide(L)'
;MRIVKQPATVDQAIKEKRVEERLISIVFTLTMLLIGLFVSVSSHAQKQSGKYFNNVDAGGVILDGYDAVAFFTDNKPVKGNAAFKFSYQDAVYYFASQEHLDLFKVNPEMYRPQFGGWCAYAVSLGRIAPIDVNTFSIVNGRLFIQHNQRAVNGWNKDVPMNIILADKYWPNVAAHHGKQITTDEEKQYYNNTDKDGVIMDGYDPVAYFTDKKAMKGSSEFSARYNGATFYFTSQQHADMFKEHPDMFAPLYGSFCGYAMAFARRRPVNPEYWNIVDGHLILQHSKGAWELFNKDIPKFKAEADVKWPPIKEQNAGKKVKFDKPV
;
A
#
# COMPACT_ATOMS: atom_id res chain seq x y z
N MET A 1 14.65 54.58 47.47
CA MET A 1 13.41 54.16 48.18
C MET A 1 13.15 52.70 47.83
N ARG A 2 13.52 51.75 48.69
CA ARG A 2 13.27 50.31 48.48
C ARG A 2 11.88 49.98 49.03
N ILE A 3 10.98 49.50 48.18
CA ILE A 3 9.67 48.98 48.61
C ILE A 3 9.89 47.55 49.11
N VAL A 4 9.82 47.35 50.42
CA VAL A 4 9.79 46.02 51.04
C VAL A 4 8.34 45.54 50.96
N LYS A 5 8.05 44.50 50.17
CA LYS A 5 6.75 43.81 50.23
C LYS A 5 6.63 43.09 51.57
N GLN A 6 5.53 43.32 52.29
CA GLN A 6 5.20 42.56 53.50
C GLN A 6 5.04 41.06 53.16
N PRO A 7 5.51 40.15 54.02
CA PRO A 7 5.30 38.72 53.82
C PRO A 7 3.79 38.40 53.93
N ALA A 8 3.31 37.53 53.05
CA ALA A 8 1.94 37.05 53.08
C ALA A 8 1.62 36.40 54.44
N THR A 9 0.41 36.61 54.93
CA THR A 9 -0.06 35.95 56.16
C THR A 9 -0.15 34.43 55.94
N VAL A 10 0.01 33.65 57.01
CA VAL A 10 -0.02 32.17 56.95
C VAL A 10 -1.32 31.68 56.28
N ASP A 11 -2.45 32.35 56.54
CA ASP A 11 -3.73 32.01 55.93
C ASP A 11 -3.80 32.28 54.42
N GLN A 12 -3.13 33.34 53.94
CA GLN A 12 -3.01 33.60 52.49
C GLN A 12 -2.16 32.53 51.80
N ALA A 13 -1.02 32.16 52.40
CA ALA A 13 -0.15 31.11 51.85
C ALA A 13 -0.85 29.74 51.81
N ILE A 14 -1.66 29.41 52.82
CA ILE A 14 -2.45 28.17 52.85
C ILE A 14 -3.53 28.17 51.76
N LYS A 15 -4.18 29.32 51.51
CA LYS A 15 -5.22 29.43 50.49
C LYS A 15 -4.64 29.35 49.08
N GLU A 16 -3.50 29.99 48.82
CA GLU A 16 -2.78 29.91 47.54
C GLU A 16 -2.33 28.47 47.24
N LYS A 17 -1.70 27.79 48.21
CA LYS A 17 -1.28 26.40 48.06
C LYS A 17 -2.45 25.45 47.78
N ARG A 18 -3.59 25.65 48.45
CA ARG A 18 -4.81 24.84 48.24
C ARG A 18 -5.45 25.10 46.86
N VAL A 19 -5.28 26.28 46.29
CA VAL A 19 -5.70 26.60 44.92
C VAL A 19 -4.75 25.97 43.89
N GLU A 20 -3.43 26.02 44.12
CA GLU A 20 -2.44 25.34 43.28
C GLU A 20 -2.64 23.82 43.26
N GLU A 21 -2.84 23.18 44.42
CA GLU A 21 -3.08 21.73 44.51
C GLU A 21 -4.38 21.33 43.77
N ARG A 22 -5.44 22.15 43.84
CA ARG A 22 -6.68 21.94 43.09
C ARG A 22 -6.49 22.15 41.59
N LEU A 23 -5.74 23.16 41.17
CA LEU A 23 -5.42 23.41 39.76
C LEU A 23 -4.57 22.28 39.17
N ILE A 24 -3.55 21.81 39.90
CA ILE A 24 -2.72 20.66 39.51
C ILE A 24 -3.59 19.41 39.38
N SER A 25 -4.48 19.15 40.34
CA SER A 25 -5.38 17.99 40.29
C SER A 25 -6.38 18.08 39.11
N ILE A 26 -6.94 19.25 38.82
CA ILE A 26 -7.86 19.46 37.69
C ILE A 26 -7.12 19.31 36.35
N VAL A 27 -5.93 19.88 36.21
CA VAL A 27 -5.10 19.72 35.01
C VAL A 27 -4.70 18.25 34.83
N PHE A 28 -4.28 17.56 35.89
CA PHE A 28 -3.94 16.13 35.83
C PHE A 28 -5.14 15.25 35.44
N THR A 29 -6.33 15.57 35.95
CA THR A 29 -7.58 14.84 35.63
C THR A 29 -8.04 15.12 34.19
N LEU A 30 -7.94 16.37 33.70
CA LEU A 30 -8.22 16.73 32.31
C LEU A 30 -7.21 16.12 31.33
N THR A 31 -5.94 16.03 31.72
CA THR A 31 -4.89 15.39 30.90
C THR A 31 -5.09 13.87 30.81
N MET A 32 -5.48 13.22 31.92
CA MET A 32 -5.90 11.80 31.92
C MET A 32 -7.17 11.54 31.11
N LEU A 33 -8.16 12.45 31.14
CA LEU A 33 -9.37 12.33 30.30
C LEU A 33 -9.09 12.53 28.80
N LEU A 34 -8.14 13.39 28.44
CA LEU A 34 -7.70 13.61 27.05
C LEU A 34 -6.87 12.43 26.51
N ILE A 35 -6.12 11.73 27.36
CA ILE A 35 -5.42 10.49 26.99
C ILE A 35 -6.42 9.32 26.83
N GLY A 36 -7.52 9.31 27.60
CA GLY A 36 -8.57 8.29 27.51
C GLY A 36 -9.48 8.38 26.29
N LEU A 37 -9.51 9.50 25.56
CA LEU A 37 -10.37 9.69 24.38
C LEU A 37 -9.69 9.36 23.04
N PHE A 38 -8.40 9.05 23.02
CA PHE A 38 -7.78 8.35 21.89
C PHE A 38 -7.94 6.84 22.09
N VAL A 39 -9.18 6.35 22.01
CA VAL A 39 -9.42 4.95 21.66
C VAL A 39 -8.97 4.81 20.21
N SER A 40 -7.67 4.60 20.07
CA SER A 40 -7.03 4.14 18.84
C SER A 40 -7.83 2.93 18.40
N VAL A 41 -8.47 3.00 17.24
CA VAL A 41 -8.98 1.81 16.58
C VAL A 41 -7.74 1.03 16.17
N SER A 42 -7.15 0.29 17.10
CA SER A 42 -6.04 -0.58 16.81
C SER A 42 -6.57 -1.60 15.81
N SER A 43 -6.10 -1.52 14.58
CA SER A 43 -6.25 -2.61 13.61
C SER A 43 -5.47 -3.79 14.14
N HIS A 44 -6.12 -4.55 15.02
CA HIS A 44 -5.59 -5.81 15.49
C HIS A 44 -5.37 -6.69 14.26
N ALA A 45 -4.37 -7.58 14.31
CA ALA A 45 -4.36 -8.73 13.42
C ALA A 45 -5.72 -9.43 13.62
N GLN A 46 -6.67 -9.29 12.69
CA GLN A 46 -8.01 -9.78 12.92
C GLN A 46 -7.99 -11.29 12.81
N LYS A 47 -8.34 -11.93 13.93
CA LYS A 47 -8.49 -13.38 14.01
C LYS A 47 -9.66 -13.79 13.13
N GLN A 48 -9.39 -14.48 12.03
CA GLN A 48 -10.40 -14.99 11.11
C GLN A 48 -10.50 -16.50 11.21
N SER A 49 -11.73 -17.02 11.33
CA SER A 49 -11.98 -18.47 11.44
C SER A 49 -11.14 -19.14 12.54
N GLY A 50 -10.83 -18.40 13.59
CA GLY A 50 -10.01 -18.86 14.71
C GLY A 50 -8.49 -18.73 14.51
N LYS A 51 -7.99 -18.27 13.36
CA LYS A 51 -6.55 -18.11 13.08
C LYS A 51 -6.15 -16.69 12.68
N TYR A 52 -4.93 -16.30 13.01
CA TYR A 52 -4.32 -15.06 12.55
C TYR A 52 -3.63 -15.26 11.18
N PHE A 53 -3.75 -14.27 10.29
CA PHE A 53 -3.07 -14.28 9.00
C PHE A 53 -1.71 -13.59 9.08
N ASN A 54 -0.67 -14.37 9.41
CA ASN A 54 0.69 -13.88 9.59
C ASN A 54 1.61 -14.29 8.41
N ASN A 55 2.59 -13.44 8.13
CA ASN A 55 3.72 -13.75 7.25
C ASN A 55 4.76 -14.56 8.04
N VAL A 56 4.63 -15.89 8.00
CA VAL A 56 5.50 -16.81 8.73
C VAL A 56 6.17 -17.80 7.78
N ASP A 57 7.35 -18.28 8.17
CA ASP A 57 8.03 -19.36 7.47
C ASP A 57 7.34 -20.74 7.70
N ALA A 58 7.92 -21.80 7.14
CA ALA A 58 7.41 -23.17 7.30
C ALA A 58 7.38 -23.66 8.75
N GLY A 59 8.16 -23.04 9.65
CA GLY A 59 8.18 -23.30 11.08
C GLY A 59 7.23 -22.42 11.91
N GLY A 60 6.48 -21.51 11.27
CA GLY A 60 5.61 -20.56 11.94
C GLY A 60 6.35 -19.35 12.52
N VAL A 61 7.61 -19.12 12.16
CA VAL A 61 8.42 -18.01 12.66
C VAL A 61 8.11 -16.75 11.85
N ILE A 62 7.82 -15.65 12.55
CA ILE A 62 7.53 -14.34 11.94
C ILE A 62 8.80 -13.48 11.85
N LEU A 63 8.76 -12.42 11.02
CA LEU A 63 9.84 -11.44 10.87
C LEU A 63 11.18 -12.06 10.43
N ASP A 64 11.13 -13.16 9.69
CA ASP A 64 12.31 -13.96 9.34
C ASP A 64 13.16 -14.33 10.56
N GLY A 65 12.55 -14.43 11.75
CA GLY A 65 13.24 -14.71 13.03
C GLY A 65 14.04 -13.55 13.60
N TYR A 66 13.80 -12.31 13.16
CA TYR A 66 14.33 -11.11 13.80
C TYR A 66 13.50 -10.70 15.02
N ASP A 67 14.19 -10.10 15.98
CA ASP A 67 13.64 -9.69 17.25
C ASP A 67 12.73 -8.46 17.10
N ALA A 68 11.45 -8.65 17.41
CA ALA A 68 10.42 -7.61 17.37
C ALA A 68 10.68 -6.45 18.35
N VAL A 69 11.32 -6.72 19.50
CA VAL A 69 11.65 -5.72 20.52
C VAL A 69 12.84 -4.87 20.08
N ALA A 70 13.82 -5.48 19.42
CA ALA A 70 15.04 -4.80 18.98
C ALA A 70 14.77 -3.63 18.00
N PHE A 71 13.69 -3.69 17.21
CA PHE A 71 13.29 -2.55 16.37
C PHE A 71 13.03 -1.28 17.20
N PHE A 72 12.52 -1.42 18.42
CA PHE A 72 12.18 -0.32 19.31
C PHE A 72 13.30 0.06 20.27
N THR A 73 14.05 -0.92 20.80
CA THR A 73 15.11 -0.68 21.78
C THR A 73 16.43 -0.34 21.13
N ASP A 74 16.80 -1.06 20.07
CA ASP A 74 18.11 -0.99 19.43
C ASP A 74 18.05 -0.16 18.14
N ASN A 75 16.84 0.16 17.69
CA ASN A 75 16.55 0.89 16.46
C ASN A 75 17.23 0.26 15.23
N LYS A 76 17.31 -1.08 15.21
CA LYS A 76 17.83 -1.86 14.09
C LYS A 76 17.29 -3.30 14.14
N PRO A 77 17.25 -4.02 13.01
CA PRO A 77 16.95 -5.44 13.03
C PRO A 77 18.08 -6.20 13.73
N VAL A 78 17.73 -6.98 14.74
CA VAL A 78 18.67 -7.92 15.40
C VAL A 78 18.12 -9.33 15.26
N LYS A 79 18.95 -10.27 14.81
CA LYS A 79 18.53 -11.65 14.64
C LYS A 79 18.23 -12.27 16.01
N GLY A 80 17.05 -12.87 16.15
CA GLY A 80 16.67 -13.58 17.37
C GLY A 80 17.35 -14.94 17.48
N ASN A 81 17.32 -15.50 18.69
CA ASN A 81 17.80 -16.84 19.00
C ASN A 81 16.61 -17.74 19.33
N ALA A 82 16.54 -18.93 18.72
CA ALA A 82 15.46 -19.89 18.95
C ALA A 82 15.35 -20.40 20.40
N ALA A 83 16.40 -20.22 21.21
CA ALA A 83 16.38 -20.46 22.65
C ALA A 83 15.48 -19.45 23.42
N PHE A 84 15.36 -18.22 22.92
CA PHE A 84 14.48 -17.19 23.47
C PHE A 84 13.29 -17.01 22.53
N LYS A 85 12.23 -17.78 22.76
CA LYS A 85 11.04 -17.76 21.89
C LYS A 85 9.73 -17.63 22.66
N PHE A 86 8.74 -17.06 21.99
CA PHE A 86 7.37 -16.95 22.49
C PHE A 86 6.36 -17.09 21.37
N SER A 87 5.27 -17.79 21.62
CA SER A 87 4.16 -17.90 20.68
C SER A 87 3.09 -16.89 21.03
N TYR A 88 2.72 -16.04 20.05
CA TYR A 88 1.68 -15.03 20.21
C TYR A 88 0.90 -14.92 18.91
N GLN A 89 -0.44 -14.92 18.99
CA GLN A 89 -1.35 -14.78 17.85
C GLN A 89 -0.97 -15.69 16.66
N ASP A 90 -0.77 -16.99 16.91
CA ASP A 90 -0.38 -18.02 15.91
C ASP A 90 0.98 -17.80 15.21
N ALA A 91 1.84 -16.94 15.74
CA ALA A 91 3.23 -16.76 15.27
C ALA A 91 4.23 -17.09 16.37
N VAL A 92 5.40 -17.60 15.97
CA VAL A 92 6.57 -17.80 16.84
C VAL A 92 7.51 -16.62 16.67
N TYR A 93 7.79 -15.92 17.77
CA TYR A 93 8.76 -14.82 17.83
C TYR A 93 10.07 -15.34 18.43
N TYR A 94 11.20 -14.91 17.86
CA TYR A 94 12.53 -15.11 18.42
C TYR A 94 13.10 -13.80 18.93
N PHE A 95 13.83 -13.85 20.04
CA PHE A 95 14.40 -12.68 20.70
C PHE A 95 15.92 -12.83 20.82
N ALA A 96 16.62 -11.71 20.75
CA ALA A 96 18.08 -11.66 20.84
C ALA A 96 18.57 -11.97 22.27
N SER A 97 17.71 -11.74 23.27
CA SER A 97 18.02 -11.93 24.69
C SER A 97 16.80 -12.37 25.51
N GLN A 98 17.05 -12.89 26.72
CA GLN A 98 16.02 -13.17 27.71
C GLN A 98 15.25 -11.90 28.12
N GLU A 99 15.94 -10.77 28.21
CA GLU A 99 15.34 -9.47 28.54
C GLU A 99 14.31 -9.03 27.48
N HIS A 100 14.64 -9.15 26.19
CA HIS A 100 13.70 -8.84 25.11
C HIS A 100 12.50 -9.78 25.10
N LEU A 101 12.71 -11.08 25.35
CA LEU A 101 11.61 -12.04 25.53
C LEU A 101 10.66 -11.62 26.66
N ASP A 102 11.20 -11.17 27.78
CA ASP A 102 10.41 -10.76 28.94
C ASP A 102 9.68 -9.43 28.71
N LEU A 103 10.31 -8.46 28.03
CA LEU A 103 9.65 -7.24 27.55
C LEU A 103 8.46 -7.56 26.63
N PHE A 104 8.64 -8.47 25.68
CA PHE A 104 7.57 -8.87 24.77
C PHE A 104 6.41 -9.54 25.51
N LYS A 105 6.68 -10.44 26.46
CA LYS A 105 5.62 -11.10 27.25
C LYS A 105 4.76 -10.12 28.04
N VAL A 106 5.35 -9.04 28.54
CA VAL A 106 4.62 -8.01 29.29
C VAL A 106 3.67 -7.24 28.39
N ASN A 107 4.11 -6.87 27.19
CA ASN A 107 3.27 -6.11 26.25
C ASN A 107 3.51 -6.51 24.78
N PRO A 108 2.97 -7.65 24.33
CA PRO A 108 3.16 -8.11 22.94
C PRO A 108 2.63 -7.11 21.93
N GLU A 109 1.57 -6.40 22.29
CA GLU A 109 0.90 -5.44 21.42
C GLU A 109 1.81 -4.26 21.05
N MET A 110 2.69 -3.84 21.95
CA MET A 110 3.65 -2.76 21.68
C MET A 110 4.66 -3.13 20.59
N TYR A 111 5.15 -4.37 20.62
CA TYR A 111 6.31 -4.77 19.80
C TYR A 111 5.94 -5.51 18.52
N ARG A 112 4.73 -6.09 18.44
CA ARG A 112 4.34 -6.86 17.26
C ARG A 112 4.34 -6.00 15.98
N PRO A 113 4.75 -6.57 14.84
CA PRO A 113 4.60 -5.90 13.55
C PRO A 113 3.12 -5.69 13.24
N GLN A 114 2.82 -4.57 12.58
CA GLN A 114 1.48 -4.35 12.06
C GLN A 114 1.19 -5.30 10.89
N PHE A 115 -0.09 -5.55 10.67
CA PHE A 115 -0.59 -6.33 9.52
C PHE A 115 0.06 -7.71 9.40
N GLY A 116 0.26 -8.40 10.52
CA GLY A 116 0.76 -9.78 10.55
C GLY A 116 2.19 -9.95 10.00
N GLY A 117 2.99 -8.89 9.92
CA GLY A 117 4.34 -8.95 9.34
C GLY A 117 4.37 -8.96 7.80
N TRP A 118 3.27 -8.54 7.15
CA TRP A 118 3.26 -8.24 5.72
C TRP A 118 3.67 -6.78 5.46
N CYS A 119 4.11 -6.49 4.23
CA CYS A 119 4.46 -5.13 3.79
C CYS A 119 3.30 -4.15 4.02
N ALA A 120 3.50 -3.15 4.88
CA ALA A 120 2.43 -2.21 5.26
C ALA A 120 1.92 -1.38 4.07
N TYR A 121 2.81 -0.95 3.18
CA TYR A 121 2.41 -0.26 1.95
C TYR A 121 1.67 -1.17 0.97
N ALA A 122 1.98 -2.47 0.90
CA ALA A 122 1.19 -3.38 0.08
C ALA A 122 -0.25 -3.50 0.61
N VAL A 123 -0.41 -3.52 1.94
CA VAL A 123 -1.72 -3.59 2.59
C VAL A 123 -2.52 -2.31 2.36
N SER A 124 -1.89 -1.12 2.33
CA SER A 124 -2.58 0.13 1.96
C SER A 124 -3.11 0.13 0.53
N LEU A 125 -2.54 -0.71 -0.34
CA LEU A 125 -2.98 -0.96 -1.71
C LEU A 125 -3.92 -2.18 -1.83
N GLY A 126 -4.38 -2.75 -0.71
CA GLY A 126 -5.33 -3.87 -0.70
C GLY A 126 -4.73 -5.22 -1.10
N ARG A 127 -3.43 -5.44 -0.91
CA ARG A 127 -2.74 -6.70 -1.22
C ARG A 127 -1.68 -7.04 -0.17
N ILE A 128 -0.99 -8.17 -0.33
CA ILE A 128 0.20 -8.50 0.46
C ILE A 128 1.47 -8.53 -0.39
N ALA A 129 2.60 -8.30 0.26
CA ALA A 129 3.94 -8.59 -0.22
C ALA A 129 4.80 -8.98 0.99
N PRO A 130 5.83 -9.83 0.82
CA PRO A 130 6.75 -10.14 1.90
C PRO A 130 7.50 -8.89 2.35
N ILE A 131 8.25 -8.98 3.45
CA ILE A 131 8.97 -7.85 4.03
C ILE A 131 10.49 -7.97 3.80
N ASP A 132 11.19 -6.85 3.91
CA ASP A 132 12.62 -6.77 4.21
C ASP A 132 12.75 -6.03 5.54
N VAL A 133 13.25 -6.72 6.57
CA VAL A 133 13.39 -6.17 7.93
C VAL A 133 14.21 -4.87 7.98
N ASN A 134 15.08 -4.61 7.01
CA ASN A 134 15.88 -3.39 6.95
C ASN A 134 15.08 -2.15 6.52
N THR A 135 13.81 -2.31 6.14
CA THR A 135 12.95 -1.23 5.62
C THR A 135 11.91 -0.76 6.65
N PHE A 136 12.13 -1.04 7.93
CA PHE A 136 11.17 -0.75 8.99
C PHE A 136 11.05 0.74 9.31
N SER A 137 9.91 1.11 9.90
CA SER A 137 9.67 2.41 10.51
C SER A 137 8.77 2.23 11.74
N ILE A 138 9.01 3.04 12.78
CA ILE A 138 8.13 3.12 13.95
C ILE A 138 7.36 4.43 13.86
N VAL A 139 6.05 4.34 13.71
CA VAL A 139 5.17 5.51 13.58
C VAL A 139 4.05 5.37 14.61
N ASN A 140 3.90 6.39 15.47
CA ASN A 140 2.92 6.37 16.57
C ASN A 140 3.03 5.11 17.45
N GLY A 141 4.27 4.66 17.72
CA GLY A 141 4.53 3.46 18.53
C GLY A 141 4.20 2.13 17.87
N ARG A 142 3.92 2.10 16.56
CA ARG A 142 3.60 0.89 15.79
C ARG A 142 4.74 0.55 14.82
N LEU A 143 5.12 -0.73 14.74
CA LEU A 143 6.15 -1.23 13.82
C LEU A 143 5.56 -1.54 12.44
N PHE A 144 5.98 -0.79 11.43
CA PHE A 144 5.63 -1.03 10.02
C PHE A 144 6.90 -1.44 9.26
N ILE A 145 6.81 -2.49 8.45
CA ILE A 145 7.94 -2.99 7.66
C ILE A 145 7.50 -3.04 6.20
N GLN A 146 8.39 -2.68 5.28
CA GLN A 146 8.10 -2.65 3.84
C GLN A 146 8.77 -3.83 3.14
N HIS A 147 8.41 -4.04 1.87
CA HIS A 147 8.99 -5.12 1.07
C HIS A 147 10.37 -4.77 0.51
N ASN A 148 10.49 -3.56 -0.03
CA ASN A 148 11.66 -3.10 -0.78
C ASN A 148 11.67 -1.57 -0.86
N GLN A 149 12.69 -1.00 -1.49
CA GLN A 149 12.85 0.45 -1.59
C GLN A 149 11.68 1.14 -2.33
N ARG A 150 11.05 0.48 -3.30
CA ARG A 150 9.87 1.05 -3.98
C ARG A 150 8.69 1.18 -3.01
N ALA A 151 8.48 0.16 -2.17
CA ALA A 151 7.47 0.22 -1.12
C ALA A 151 7.80 1.27 -0.06
N VAL A 152 9.08 1.44 0.32
CA VAL A 152 9.54 2.53 1.19
C VAL A 152 9.20 3.89 0.59
N ASN A 153 9.53 4.10 -0.69
CA ASN A 153 9.23 5.36 -1.37
C ASN A 153 7.71 5.62 -1.44
N GLY A 154 6.91 4.58 -1.70
CA GLY A 154 5.44 4.66 -1.70
C GLY A 154 4.86 4.98 -0.32
N TRP A 155 5.35 4.30 0.71
CA TRP A 155 4.98 4.52 2.12
C TRP A 155 5.26 5.97 2.54
N ASN A 156 6.46 6.46 2.23
CA ASN A 156 6.95 7.77 2.64
C ASN A 156 6.30 8.95 1.91
N LYS A 157 5.58 8.73 0.81
CA LYS A 157 4.83 9.79 0.11
C LYS A 157 3.75 10.40 0.99
N ASP A 158 3.05 9.56 1.76
CA ASP A 158 1.99 9.98 2.69
C ASP A 158 1.79 8.89 3.75
N VAL A 159 2.67 8.88 4.76
CA VAL A 159 2.62 7.90 5.85
C VAL A 159 1.27 7.92 6.59
N PRO A 160 0.72 9.09 6.99
CA PRO A 160 -0.58 9.14 7.66
C PRO A 160 -1.71 8.50 6.83
N MET A 161 -1.82 8.85 5.55
CA MET A 161 -2.88 8.30 4.70
C MET A 161 -2.67 6.81 4.43
N ASN A 162 -1.43 6.37 4.22
CA ASN A 162 -1.12 4.95 4.02
C ASN A 162 -1.50 4.11 5.25
N ILE A 163 -1.28 4.61 6.47
CA ILE A 163 -1.74 3.94 7.70
C ILE A 163 -3.26 3.81 7.70
N ILE A 164 -4.00 4.90 7.42
CA ILE A 164 -5.47 4.90 7.37
C ILE A 164 -5.99 3.87 6.35
N LEU A 165 -5.39 3.82 5.16
CA LEU A 165 -5.77 2.88 4.12
C LEU A 165 -5.43 1.44 4.50
N ALA A 166 -4.23 1.19 5.04
CA ALA A 166 -3.83 -0.15 5.46
C ALA A 166 -4.73 -0.65 6.60
N ASP A 167 -5.05 0.19 7.58
CA ASP A 167 -5.99 -0.10 8.67
C ASP A 167 -7.39 -0.42 8.14
N LYS A 168 -7.86 0.35 7.14
CA LYS A 168 -9.15 0.13 6.48
C LYS A 168 -9.21 -1.18 5.70
N TYR A 169 -8.15 -1.54 4.98
CA TYR A 169 -8.16 -2.67 4.05
C TYR A 169 -7.71 -3.99 4.67
N TRP A 170 -6.89 -3.95 5.72
CA TRP A 170 -6.38 -5.14 6.41
C TRP A 170 -7.46 -6.17 6.78
N PRO A 171 -8.63 -5.79 7.34
CA PRO A 171 -9.71 -6.75 7.61
C PRO A 171 -10.07 -7.64 6.43
N ASN A 172 -10.16 -7.04 5.25
CA ASN A 172 -10.59 -7.70 4.03
C ASN A 172 -9.41 -8.42 3.36
N VAL A 173 -8.21 -7.81 3.34
CA VAL A 173 -6.98 -8.47 2.86
C VAL A 173 -6.69 -9.75 3.63
N ALA A 174 -6.72 -9.70 4.96
CA ALA A 174 -6.53 -10.88 5.80
C ALA A 174 -7.63 -11.91 5.56
N ALA A 175 -8.88 -11.45 5.36
CA ALA A 175 -10.00 -12.34 5.14
C ALA A 175 -9.97 -13.13 3.84
N HIS A 176 -9.33 -12.58 2.82
CA HIS A 176 -9.12 -13.23 1.54
C HIS A 176 -7.74 -13.87 1.43
N HIS A 177 -7.08 -14.15 2.55
CA HIS A 177 -5.76 -14.79 2.60
C HIS A 177 -4.72 -14.06 1.74
N GLY A 178 -4.76 -12.74 1.75
CA GLY A 178 -3.84 -11.88 1.02
C GLY A 178 -4.12 -11.73 -0.48
N LYS A 179 -5.16 -12.39 -1.03
CA LYS A 179 -5.59 -12.11 -2.41
C LYS A 179 -5.94 -10.63 -2.53
N GLN A 180 -5.47 -10.00 -3.60
CA GLN A 180 -5.68 -8.56 -3.80
C GLN A 180 -7.18 -8.24 -3.87
N ILE A 181 -7.60 -7.30 -3.04
CA ILE A 181 -8.98 -6.82 -2.97
C ILE A 181 -9.12 -5.57 -3.84
N THR A 182 -10.36 -5.18 -4.15
CA THR A 182 -10.61 -3.89 -4.82
C THR A 182 -10.58 -2.77 -3.80
N THR A 183 -9.76 -1.74 -4.04
CA THR A 183 -9.66 -0.55 -3.17
C THR A 183 -10.47 0.62 -3.74
N ASP A 184 -10.68 1.66 -2.93
CA ASP A 184 -11.29 2.91 -3.45
C ASP A 184 -10.36 3.63 -4.42
N GLU A 185 -9.04 3.49 -4.24
CA GLU A 185 -8.03 4.01 -5.15
C GLU A 185 -8.13 3.37 -6.54
N GLU A 186 -8.59 2.12 -6.66
CA GLU A 186 -8.76 1.52 -7.98
C GLU A 186 -9.95 2.12 -8.75
N LYS A 187 -10.88 2.81 -8.07
CA LYS A 187 -12.05 3.46 -8.69
C LYS A 187 -11.71 4.75 -9.43
N GLN A 188 -10.54 5.36 -9.19
CA GLN A 188 -10.12 6.58 -9.91
C GLN A 188 -9.57 6.29 -11.33
N TYR A 189 -9.44 5.02 -11.70
CA TYR A 189 -8.95 4.64 -13.02
C TYR A 189 -10.08 4.35 -13.99
N TYR A 190 -9.79 4.55 -15.27
CA TYR A 190 -10.68 4.25 -16.38
C TYR A 190 -9.93 3.37 -17.37
N ASN A 191 -10.11 2.05 -17.26
CA ASN A 191 -9.45 1.08 -18.12
C ASN A 191 -10.45 0.39 -19.03
N ASN A 192 -10.03 0.17 -20.28
CA ASN A 192 -10.71 -0.69 -21.23
C ASN A 192 -10.53 -2.17 -20.83
N THR A 193 -11.45 -2.66 -20.02
CA THR A 193 -11.46 -4.03 -19.48
C THR A 193 -12.70 -4.78 -19.91
N ASP A 194 -12.62 -6.12 -19.89
CA ASP A 194 -13.79 -6.98 -20.08
C ASP A 194 -14.69 -7.01 -18.84
N LYS A 195 -15.71 -7.88 -18.85
CA LYS A 195 -16.67 -8.02 -17.74
C LYS A 195 -16.03 -8.50 -16.42
N ASP A 196 -14.87 -9.15 -16.49
CA ASP A 196 -14.14 -9.70 -15.36
C ASP A 196 -12.99 -8.77 -14.92
N GLY A 197 -12.88 -7.59 -15.56
CA GLY A 197 -11.85 -6.59 -15.26
C GLY A 197 -10.50 -6.87 -15.91
N VAL A 198 -10.43 -7.81 -16.87
CA VAL A 198 -9.18 -8.15 -17.58
C VAL A 198 -8.93 -7.12 -18.67
N ILE A 199 -7.71 -6.58 -18.70
CA ILE A 199 -7.27 -5.58 -19.67
C ILE A 199 -6.58 -6.23 -20.87
N MET A 200 -6.53 -5.53 -22.01
CA MET A 200 -5.81 -5.97 -23.22
C MET A 200 -6.25 -7.35 -23.75
N ASP A 201 -7.50 -7.76 -23.48
CA ASP A 201 -7.94 -9.12 -23.77
C ASP A 201 -6.98 -10.17 -23.16
N GLY A 202 -6.40 -9.91 -21.98
CA GLY A 202 -5.51 -10.84 -21.29
C GLY A 202 -4.15 -11.07 -21.97
N TYR A 203 -3.73 -10.20 -22.90
CA TYR A 203 -2.37 -10.22 -23.42
C TYR A 203 -1.37 -9.68 -22.40
N ASP A 204 -0.17 -10.26 -22.42
CA ASP A 204 0.92 -9.94 -21.51
C ASP A 204 1.59 -8.62 -21.90
N PRO A 205 1.49 -7.56 -21.08
CA PRO A 205 2.10 -6.27 -21.38
C PRO A 205 3.64 -6.32 -21.36
N VAL A 206 4.26 -7.22 -20.60
CA VAL A 206 5.73 -7.35 -20.49
C VAL A 206 6.30 -7.92 -21.78
N ALA A 207 5.60 -8.86 -22.42
CA ALA A 207 6.03 -9.51 -23.66
C ALA A 207 6.28 -8.55 -24.82
N TYR A 208 5.60 -7.40 -24.86
CA TYR A 208 5.87 -6.35 -25.86
C TYR A 208 7.26 -5.73 -25.72
N PHE A 209 7.81 -5.71 -24.50
CA PHE A 209 9.10 -5.13 -24.19
C PHE A 209 10.22 -6.15 -24.21
N THR A 210 9.98 -7.35 -23.69
CA THR A 210 10.98 -8.43 -23.59
C THR A 210 11.05 -9.26 -24.87
N ASP A 211 9.91 -9.79 -25.30
CA ASP A 211 9.81 -10.74 -26.43
C ASP A 211 9.51 -10.05 -27.77
N LYS A 212 9.20 -8.74 -27.72
CA LYS A 212 8.81 -7.93 -28.88
C LYS A 212 7.63 -8.51 -29.65
N LYS A 213 6.68 -9.12 -28.91
CA LYS A 213 5.53 -9.81 -29.49
C LYS A 213 4.30 -9.68 -28.60
N ALA A 214 3.13 -9.61 -29.23
CA ALA A 214 1.86 -9.80 -28.54
C ALA A 214 1.72 -11.28 -28.15
N MET A 215 1.65 -11.56 -26.85
CA MET A 215 1.49 -12.93 -26.33
C MET A 215 0.31 -12.99 -25.37
N LYS A 216 -0.56 -13.98 -25.54
CA LYS A 216 -1.70 -14.20 -24.64
C LYS A 216 -1.17 -14.73 -23.30
N GLY A 217 -1.53 -14.06 -22.20
CA GLY A 217 -1.21 -14.50 -20.85
C GLY A 217 -2.18 -15.56 -20.32
N SER A 218 -1.90 -16.03 -19.11
CA SER A 218 -2.74 -16.96 -18.34
C SER A 218 -3.23 -16.27 -17.07
N SER A 219 -4.44 -16.60 -16.61
CA SER A 219 -4.95 -16.15 -15.31
C SER A 219 -4.15 -16.70 -14.12
N GLU A 220 -3.38 -17.77 -14.34
CA GLU A 220 -2.45 -18.34 -13.35
C GLU A 220 -1.37 -17.34 -12.94
N PHE A 221 -0.84 -16.59 -13.92
CA PHE A 221 0.13 -15.52 -13.68
C PHE A 221 -0.58 -14.20 -13.84
N SER A 222 -1.03 -13.60 -12.74
CA SER A 222 -1.79 -12.37 -12.77
C SER A 222 -1.35 -11.34 -11.74
N ALA A 223 -1.68 -10.08 -12.01
CA ALA A 223 -1.50 -8.97 -11.10
C ALA A 223 -2.62 -7.96 -11.30
N ARG A 224 -3.05 -7.31 -10.23
CA ARG A 224 -3.96 -6.16 -10.32
C ARG A 224 -3.17 -4.87 -10.18
N TYR A 225 -3.46 -3.93 -11.06
CA TYR A 225 -2.85 -2.62 -11.05
C TYR A 225 -3.82 -1.58 -11.61
N ASN A 226 -3.95 -0.44 -10.92
CA ASN A 226 -4.79 0.67 -11.34
C ASN A 226 -6.23 0.25 -11.68
N GLY A 227 -6.81 -0.70 -10.95
CA GLY A 227 -8.18 -1.17 -11.19
C GLY A 227 -8.38 -2.09 -12.39
N ALA A 228 -7.31 -2.65 -12.96
CA ALA A 228 -7.36 -3.67 -14.00
C ALA A 228 -6.61 -4.94 -13.56
N THR A 229 -7.07 -6.09 -14.07
CA THR A 229 -6.38 -7.38 -13.97
C THR A 229 -5.52 -7.59 -15.21
N PHE A 230 -4.22 -7.81 -15.01
CA PHE A 230 -3.24 -8.15 -16.04
C PHE A 230 -2.90 -9.63 -15.94
N TYR A 231 -2.75 -10.27 -17.10
CA TYR A 231 -2.30 -11.65 -17.24
C TYR A 231 -0.93 -11.69 -17.88
N PHE A 232 -0.15 -12.70 -17.53
CA PHE A 232 1.23 -12.86 -17.96
C PHE A 232 1.45 -14.26 -18.52
N THR A 233 2.42 -14.41 -19.40
CA THR A 233 2.82 -15.71 -19.97
C THR A 233 3.63 -16.53 -18.97
N SER A 234 4.21 -15.88 -17.95
CA SER A 234 5.04 -16.50 -16.94
C SER A 234 4.97 -15.76 -15.61
N GLN A 235 5.37 -16.45 -14.53
CA GLN A 235 5.56 -15.84 -13.21
C GLN A 235 6.64 -14.74 -13.26
N GLN A 236 7.71 -14.94 -14.03
CA GLN A 236 8.77 -13.95 -14.19
C GLN A 236 8.24 -12.62 -14.75
N HIS A 237 7.39 -12.67 -15.78
CA HIS A 237 6.75 -11.46 -16.33
C HIS A 237 5.81 -10.81 -15.30
N ALA A 238 5.03 -11.61 -14.57
CA ALA A 238 4.18 -11.08 -13.50
C ALA A 238 4.99 -10.33 -12.44
N ASP A 239 6.17 -10.83 -12.09
CA ASP A 239 7.04 -10.21 -11.09
C ASP A 239 7.70 -8.93 -11.63
N MET A 240 8.20 -8.94 -12.87
CA MET A 240 8.66 -7.71 -13.56
C MET A 240 7.57 -6.63 -13.57
N PHE A 241 6.33 -7.01 -13.88
CA PHE A 241 5.20 -6.08 -13.85
C PHE A 241 4.89 -5.59 -12.43
N LYS A 242 4.88 -6.46 -11.42
CA LYS A 242 4.63 -6.04 -10.04
C LYS A 242 5.70 -5.05 -9.54
N GLU A 243 6.95 -5.23 -9.97
CA GLU A 243 8.09 -4.36 -9.64
C GLU A 243 8.05 -3.02 -10.36
N HIS A 244 7.67 -2.99 -11.64
CA HIS A 244 7.67 -1.79 -12.49
C HIS A 244 6.43 -1.67 -13.40
N PRO A 245 5.21 -1.64 -12.83
CA PRO A 245 3.97 -1.68 -13.61
C PRO A 245 3.78 -0.44 -14.47
N ASP A 246 4.33 0.71 -14.07
CA ASP A 246 4.33 1.97 -14.83
C ASP A 246 5.11 1.88 -16.14
N MET A 247 6.12 1.00 -16.21
CA MET A 247 6.89 0.74 -17.43
C MET A 247 6.09 -0.09 -18.44
N PHE A 248 5.35 -1.08 -17.96
CA PHE A 248 4.71 -2.09 -18.82
C PHE A 248 3.25 -1.80 -19.12
N ALA A 249 2.51 -1.15 -18.20
CA ALA A 249 1.10 -0.87 -18.39
C ALA A 249 0.88 -0.01 -19.65
N PRO A 250 -0.12 -0.34 -20.49
CA PRO A 250 -0.39 0.42 -21.69
C PRO A 250 -0.85 1.85 -21.35
N LEU A 251 -0.42 2.81 -22.15
CA LEU A 251 -0.96 4.16 -22.08
C LEU A 251 -2.45 4.19 -22.38
N TYR A 252 -3.08 5.27 -21.93
CA TYR A 252 -4.48 5.57 -22.19
C TYR A 252 -5.44 4.46 -21.75
N GLY A 253 -5.13 3.74 -20.66
CA GLY A 253 -6.01 2.73 -20.09
C GLY A 253 -6.38 1.61 -21.07
N SER A 254 -5.50 1.27 -22.03
CA SER A 254 -5.76 0.29 -23.09
C SER A 254 -6.91 0.69 -24.05
N PHE A 255 -7.15 1.99 -24.24
CA PHE A 255 -7.90 2.50 -25.38
C PHE A 255 -6.98 2.73 -26.59
N CYS A 256 -7.54 2.66 -27.79
CA CYS A 256 -6.80 2.92 -29.04
C CYS A 256 -6.11 4.29 -29.02
N GLY A 257 -4.78 4.30 -29.15
CA GLY A 257 -3.97 5.53 -29.11
C GLY A 257 -4.33 6.52 -30.22
N TYR A 258 -4.53 6.03 -31.45
CA TYR A 258 -4.95 6.90 -32.56
C TYR A 258 -6.31 7.54 -32.31
N ALA A 259 -7.29 6.78 -31.81
CA ALA A 259 -8.60 7.33 -31.49
C ALA A 259 -8.54 8.35 -30.33
N MET A 260 -7.66 8.10 -29.36
CA MET A 260 -7.44 9.00 -28.22
C MET A 260 -6.94 10.38 -28.66
N ALA A 261 -6.13 10.45 -29.73
CA ALA A 261 -5.71 11.72 -30.33
C ALA A 261 -6.88 12.60 -30.82
N PHE A 262 -8.09 12.04 -30.95
CA PHE A 262 -9.32 12.75 -31.32
C PHE A 262 -10.39 12.73 -30.20
N ALA A 263 -9.99 12.51 -28.95
CA ALA A 263 -10.87 12.41 -27.78
C ALA A 263 -11.90 11.26 -27.89
N ARG A 264 -11.58 10.20 -28.64
CA ARG A 264 -12.46 9.06 -28.85
C ARG A 264 -11.93 7.81 -28.17
N ARG A 265 -12.85 7.03 -27.61
CA ARG A 265 -12.62 5.72 -27.01
C ARG A 265 -12.96 4.65 -28.04
N ARG A 266 -11.96 3.85 -28.40
CA ARG A 266 -12.13 2.63 -29.19
C ARG A 266 -11.43 1.47 -28.51
N PRO A 267 -11.94 0.23 -28.66
CA PRO A 267 -11.26 -0.92 -28.14
C PRO A 267 -9.92 -1.10 -28.86
N VAL A 268 -9.08 -1.97 -28.32
CA VAL A 268 -7.77 -2.29 -28.90
C VAL A 268 -7.80 -3.69 -29.50
N ASN A 269 -6.92 -3.92 -30.47
CA ASN A 269 -6.48 -5.25 -30.86
C ASN A 269 -5.01 -5.37 -30.42
N PRO A 270 -4.68 -6.28 -29.50
CA PRO A 270 -3.33 -6.43 -28.94
C PRO A 270 -2.22 -6.69 -29.97
N GLU A 271 -2.55 -7.13 -31.18
CA GLU A 271 -1.61 -7.36 -32.28
C GLU A 271 -1.15 -6.07 -32.98
N TYR A 272 -1.85 -4.94 -32.78
CA TYR A 272 -1.48 -3.64 -33.35
C TYR A 272 -0.99 -2.69 -32.26
N TRP A 273 0.32 -2.48 -32.20
CA TRP A 273 0.96 -1.78 -31.11
C TRP A 273 2.21 -1.01 -31.54
N ASN A 274 2.64 -0.11 -30.66
CA ASN A 274 3.89 0.61 -30.75
C ASN A 274 4.49 0.73 -29.34
N ILE A 275 5.83 0.67 -29.23
CA ILE A 275 6.53 1.20 -28.05
C ILE A 275 7.04 2.59 -28.43
N VAL A 276 6.53 3.62 -27.76
CA VAL A 276 6.88 5.03 -28.00
C VAL A 276 7.32 5.64 -26.70
N ASP A 277 8.52 6.24 -26.67
CA ASP A 277 9.14 6.80 -25.46
C ASP A 277 9.14 5.82 -24.28
N GLY A 278 9.39 4.54 -24.55
CA GLY A 278 9.39 3.49 -23.53
C GLY A 278 8.02 3.05 -23.02
N HIS A 279 6.92 3.46 -23.66
CA HIS A 279 5.57 3.09 -23.24
C HIS A 279 4.79 2.35 -24.34
N LEU A 280 3.96 1.39 -23.93
CA LEU A 280 3.10 0.62 -24.83
C LEU A 280 1.86 1.42 -25.23
N ILE A 281 1.64 1.57 -26.53
CA ILE A 281 0.43 2.17 -27.12
C ILE A 281 -0.21 1.13 -28.04
N LEU A 282 -1.47 0.80 -27.77
CA LEU A 282 -2.24 -0.17 -28.55
C LEU A 282 -3.19 0.54 -29.51
N GLN A 283 -3.52 -0.13 -30.62
CA GLN A 283 -4.39 0.38 -31.68
C GLN A 283 -5.58 -0.54 -31.88
N HIS A 284 -6.70 0.02 -32.34
CA HIS A 284 -7.92 -0.75 -32.58
C HIS A 284 -7.80 -1.72 -33.76
N SER A 285 -7.13 -1.28 -34.81
CA SER A 285 -7.13 -1.93 -36.12
C SER A 285 -5.86 -1.61 -36.89
N LYS A 286 -5.57 -2.38 -37.94
CA LYS A 286 -4.46 -2.12 -38.86
C LYS A 286 -4.50 -0.70 -39.43
N GLY A 287 -5.68 -0.22 -39.85
CA GLY A 287 -5.83 1.14 -40.39
C GLY A 287 -5.55 2.23 -39.35
N ALA A 288 -5.98 2.05 -38.10
CA ALA A 288 -5.64 2.99 -37.02
C ALA A 288 -4.13 2.99 -36.73
N TRP A 289 -3.49 1.81 -36.76
CA TRP A 289 -2.05 1.67 -36.59
C TRP A 289 -1.26 2.32 -37.74
N GLU A 290 -1.67 2.11 -38.99
CA GLU A 290 -1.08 2.78 -40.15
C GLU A 290 -1.23 4.30 -40.07
N LEU A 291 -2.40 4.81 -39.67
CA LEU A 291 -2.63 6.25 -39.51
C LEU A 291 -1.80 6.84 -38.37
N PHE A 292 -1.71 6.16 -37.23
CA PHE A 292 -0.86 6.58 -36.12
C PHE A 292 0.62 6.66 -36.54
N ASN A 293 1.09 5.68 -37.31
CA ASN A 293 2.47 5.61 -37.79
C ASN A 293 2.83 6.68 -38.83
N LYS A 294 1.85 7.41 -39.41
CA LYS A 294 2.15 8.53 -40.31
C LYS A 294 2.79 9.71 -39.57
N ASP A 295 2.46 9.91 -38.30
CA ASP A 295 2.98 11.01 -37.48
C ASP A 295 2.83 10.69 -35.98
N ILE A 296 3.66 9.75 -35.49
CA ILE A 296 3.62 9.28 -34.10
C ILE A 296 3.77 10.45 -33.10
N PRO A 297 4.75 11.37 -33.24
CA PRO A 297 4.92 12.46 -32.28
C PRO A 297 3.67 13.33 -32.16
N LYS A 298 3.04 13.70 -33.29
CA LYS A 298 1.81 14.48 -33.29
C LYS A 298 0.67 13.75 -32.60
N PHE A 299 0.36 12.52 -33.01
CA PHE A 299 -0.81 11.81 -32.47
C PHE A 299 -0.63 11.42 -31.01
N LYS A 300 0.60 11.11 -30.58
CA LYS A 300 0.90 10.89 -29.17
C LYS A 300 0.69 12.16 -28.35
N ALA A 301 1.25 13.30 -28.78
CA ALA A 301 1.06 14.57 -28.08
C ALA A 301 -0.43 14.95 -27.95
N GLU A 302 -1.21 14.76 -29.01
CA GLU A 302 -2.65 15.00 -29.01
C GLU A 302 -3.41 14.06 -28.06
N ALA A 303 -2.99 12.80 -27.95
CA ALA A 303 -3.58 11.83 -27.04
C ALA A 303 -3.21 12.10 -25.57
N ASP A 304 -1.95 12.47 -25.30
CA ASP A 304 -1.45 12.85 -23.97
C ASP A 304 -2.21 14.04 -23.39
N VAL A 305 -2.59 15.01 -24.22
CA VAL A 305 -3.41 16.17 -23.81
C VAL A 305 -4.88 15.77 -23.54
N LYS A 306 -5.45 14.89 -24.38
CA LYS A 306 -6.88 14.57 -24.33
C LYS A 306 -7.23 13.48 -23.30
N TRP A 307 -6.28 12.62 -22.95
CA TRP A 307 -6.52 11.50 -22.04
C TRP A 307 -6.88 11.90 -20.61
N PRO A 308 -6.13 12.79 -19.92
CA PRO A 308 -6.39 13.13 -18.53
C PRO A 308 -7.84 13.53 -18.20
N PRO A 309 -8.48 14.48 -18.93
CA PRO A 309 -9.88 14.84 -18.65
C PRO A 309 -10.86 13.71 -18.96
N ILE A 310 -10.60 12.87 -19.98
CA ILE A 310 -11.44 11.69 -20.27
C ILE A 310 -11.37 10.70 -19.12
N LYS A 311 -10.16 10.42 -18.61
CA LYS A 311 -9.94 9.53 -17.47
C LYS A 311 -10.70 10.03 -16.24
N GLU A 312 -10.54 11.30 -15.88
CA GLU A 312 -11.17 11.90 -14.71
C GLU A 312 -12.71 11.86 -14.81
N GLN A 313 -13.27 12.25 -15.95
CA GLN A 313 -14.72 12.24 -16.16
C GLN A 313 -15.33 10.83 -16.13
N ASN A 314 -14.55 9.79 -16.43
CA ASN A 314 -15.04 8.42 -16.59
C ASN A 314 -14.49 7.43 -15.54
N ALA A 315 -13.71 7.89 -14.58
CA ALA A 315 -13.19 7.10 -13.47
C ALA A 315 -14.31 6.28 -12.79
N GLY A 316 -14.11 4.97 -12.67
CA GLY A 316 -15.05 4.04 -12.05
C GLY A 316 -16.35 3.79 -12.83
N LYS A 317 -16.53 4.40 -14.01
CA LYS A 317 -17.68 4.17 -14.88
C LYS A 317 -17.43 3.01 -15.83
N LYS A 318 -18.51 2.34 -16.22
CA LYS A 318 -18.45 1.32 -17.29
C LYS A 318 -17.98 1.95 -18.60
N VAL A 319 -17.11 1.22 -19.29
CA VAL A 319 -16.57 1.63 -20.59
C VAL A 319 -17.68 1.83 -21.60
N LYS A 320 -17.64 2.96 -22.31
CA LYS A 320 -18.49 3.25 -23.47
C LYS A 320 -17.61 3.65 -24.65
N PHE A 321 -17.83 2.99 -25.79
CA PHE A 321 -17.11 3.30 -27.02
C PHE A 321 -17.87 4.33 -27.86
N ASP A 322 -17.12 5.20 -28.52
CA ASP A 322 -17.67 6.16 -29.46
C ASP A 322 -18.06 5.46 -30.76
N LYS A 323 -19.13 5.93 -31.42
CA LYS A 323 -19.62 5.35 -32.68
C LYS A 323 -18.55 5.40 -33.79
N PRO A 324 -18.55 4.42 -34.72
CA PRO A 324 -17.92 4.54 -36.05
C PRO A 324 -18.12 5.93 -36.64
N VAL A 325 -17.05 6.52 -37.18
CA VAL A 325 -17.16 7.70 -38.05
C VAL A 325 -17.49 7.21 -39.43
#